data_AF-A0A2K3KME8-F1
#
_entry.id   AF-A0A2K3KME8-F1
#
_cell.length_a   1.000
_cell.length_b   1.000
_cell.length_c   1.000
_cell.angle_alpha   90.00
_cell.angle_beta   90.00
_cell.angle_gamma   90.00
#
_symmetry.space_group_name_H-M   'P 1'
#
loop_
_entity.id
_entity.type
_entity.pdbx_description
1 polymer ?
#
loop_
_entity_poly.entity_id
_entity_poly.type
_entity_poly.pdbx_seq_one_letter_code
_entity_poly.pdbx_strand_id
1 'polypeptide(L)'
;MKVNFTKTECLVTNEQGELLMKGVRSRDNCYLWISKEEDNLSTCYISKEDEVKLWHQKLGHLHLKGMKKAIVKEAIRGLPKLKIDEGSICGECQIGKQTKMSHPKLQHL
;
A
#
# COMPACT_ATOMS: atom_id res chain seq x y z
N MET A 1 -5.08 -0.28 33.34
CA MET A 1 -5.78 -0.26 32.02
C MET A 1 -6.49 -1.59 31.81
N LYS A 2 -7.76 -1.59 31.36
CA LYS A 2 -8.55 -2.82 31.14
C LYS A 2 -9.09 -2.84 29.71
N VAL A 3 -9.08 -4.02 29.09
CA VAL A 3 -9.62 -4.26 27.75
C VAL A 3 -10.80 -5.22 27.85
N ASN A 4 -11.93 -4.87 27.24
CA ASN A 4 -13.15 -5.66 27.22
C ASN A 4 -13.60 -5.92 25.77
N PHE A 5 -13.70 -7.18 25.40
CA PHE A 5 -14.16 -7.61 24.08
C PHE A 5 -15.59 -8.12 24.16
N THR A 6 -16.45 -7.59 23.28
CA THR A 6 -17.81 -8.06 23.07
C THR A 6 -17.93 -8.67 21.68
N LYS A 7 -19.12 -9.20 21.35
CA LYS A 7 -19.40 -9.70 19.99
C LYS A 7 -19.33 -8.61 18.91
N THR A 8 -19.41 -7.34 19.30
CA THR A 8 -19.55 -6.22 18.35
C THR A 8 -18.45 -5.18 18.48
N GLU A 9 -17.71 -5.13 19.59
CA GLU A 9 -16.74 -4.07 19.85
C GLU A 9 -15.67 -4.48 20.86
N CYS A 10 -14.62 -3.67 20.94
CA CYS A 10 -13.57 -3.70 21.94
C CYS A 10 -13.53 -2.34 22.64
N LEU A 11 -13.52 -2.34 23.96
CA LEU A 11 -13.43 -1.14 24.79
C LEU A 11 -12.17 -1.22 25.66
N VAL A 12 -11.41 -0.13 25.70
CA VAL A 12 -10.22 0.03 26.52
C VAL A 12 -10.48 1.18 27.49
N THR A 13 -10.39 0.89 28.78
CA THR A 13 -10.64 1.85 29.85
C THR A 13 -9.40 2.04 30.72
N ASN A 14 -9.25 3.23 31.30
CA ASN A 14 -8.24 3.45 32.35
C ASN A 14 -8.68 2.80 33.67
N GLU A 15 -7.90 3.00 34.72
CA GLU A 15 -8.14 2.40 36.05
C GLU A 15 -9.31 3.07 36.78
N GLN A 16 -9.63 4.31 36.39
CA GLN A 16 -10.76 5.10 36.86
C GLN A 16 -12.07 4.74 36.12
N GLY A 17 -12.01 3.86 35.13
CA GLY A 17 -13.16 3.41 34.33
C GLY A 17 -13.50 4.33 33.15
N GLU A 18 -12.70 5.36 32.89
CA GLU A 18 -12.91 6.24 31.74
C GLU A 18 -12.56 5.51 30.44
N LEU A 19 -13.42 5.67 29.43
CA LEU A 19 -13.20 5.12 28.11
C LEU A 19 -12.07 5.88 27.42
N LEU A 20 -10.91 5.25 27.34
CA LEU A 20 -9.78 5.73 26.55
C LEU A 20 -10.06 5.48 25.08
N MET A 21 -10.55 4.26 24.78
CA MET A 21 -10.55 3.77 23.43
C MET A 21 -11.72 2.79 23.12
N LYS A 22 -12.50 2.99 22.04
CA LYS A 22 -13.47 2.04 21.42
C LYS A 22 -13.08 1.60 20.00
N GLY A 23 -13.14 0.29 19.71
CA GLY A 23 -13.05 -0.26 18.36
C GLY A 23 -14.26 -1.14 18.00
N VAL A 24 -14.72 -1.13 16.75
CA VAL A 24 -15.88 -1.92 16.28
C VAL A 24 -15.42 -3.17 15.53
N ARG A 25 -16.09 -4.29 15.76
CA ARG A 25 -15.81 -5.56 15.10
C ARG A 25 -16.45 -5.61 13.71
N SER A 26 -15.64 -5.83 12.68
CA SER A 26 -16.09 -6.06 11.31
C SER A 26 -16.68 -7.47 11.14
N ARG A 27 -17.33 -7.71 9.99
CA ARG A 27 -17.85 -9.04 9.61
C ARG A 27 -16.75 -10.10 9.53
N ASP A 28 -15.54 -9.68 9.15
CA ASP A 28 -14.37 -10.55 9.05
C ASP A 28 -13.61 -10.68 10.39
N ASN A 29 -14.27 -10.34 11.51
CA ASN A 29 -13.75 -10.47 12.87
C ASN A 29 -12.53 -9.57 13.20
N CYS A 30 -12.28 -8.53 12.41
CA CYS A 30 -11.27 -7.51 12.68
C CYS A 30 -11.84 -6.39 13.56
N TYR A 31 -11.07 -5.86 14.52
CA TYR A 31 -11.48 -4.68 15.29
C TYR A 31 -10.90 -3.41 14.67
N LEU A 32 -11.78 -2.50 14.26
CA LEU A 32 -11.42 -1.21 13.70
C LEU A 32 -11.54 -0.12 14.77
N TRP A 33 -10.47 0.64 14.95
CA TRP A 33 -10.37 1.71 15.93
C TRP A 33 -11.37 2.85 15.61
N ILE A 34 -12.05 3.43 16.59
CA ILE A 34 -12.88 4.63 16.36
C ILE A 34 -12.25 5.79 17.11
N SER A 35 -11.69 6.74 16.36
CA SER A 35 -11.21 7.99 16.92
C SER A 35 -12.37 8.78 17.51
N LYS A 36 -12.16 9.45 18.65
CA LYS A 36 -13.14 10.37 19.26
C LYS A 36 -13.31 11.67 18.47
N GLU A 37 -12.40 11.95 17.55
CA GLU A 37 -12.53 13.06 16.61
C GLU A 37 -13.51 12.62 15.52
N GLU A 38 -14.75 13.07 15.69
CA GLU A 38 -15.84 12.92 14.73
C GLU A 38 -15.36 13.30 13.32
N ASP A 39 -15.80 12.52 12.32
CA ASP A 39 -15.55 12.63 10.88
C ASP A 39 -14.36 11.88 10.26
N ASN A 40 -13.39 11.39 11.03
CA ASN A 40 -12.35 10.51 10.49
C ASN A 40 -12.43 9.12 11.14
N LEU A 41 -13.52 8.40 10.80
CA LEU A 41 -13.60 6.93 10.85
C LEU A 41 -12.21 6.41 10.55
N SER A 42 -11.55 5.75 11.49
CA SER A 42 -10.12 5.49 11.42
C SER A 42 -9.81 4.99 10.03
N THR A 43 -9.30 5.89 9.20
CA THR A 43 -8.77 5.53 7.91
C THR A 43 -7.58 4.74 8.38
N CYS A 44 -7.73 3.42 8.41
CA CYS A 44 -6.56 2.57 8.37
C CYS A 44 -5.67 3.27 7.36
N TYR A 45 -4.41 3.54 7.72
CA TYR A 45 -3.39 3.95 6.77
C TYR A 45 -3.21 2.85 5.67
N ILE A 46 -4.29 2.24 5.14
CA ILE A 46 -4.60 2.32 3.71
C ILE A 46 -4.44 3.79 3.32
N SER A 47 -3.17 4.14 3.27
CA SER A 47 -2.60 5.29 2.64
C SER A 47 -3.44 5.53 1.40
N LYS A 48 -3.65 6.80 1.06
CA LYS A 48 -3.80 7.18 -0.35
C LYS A 48 -2.50 6.81 -1.09
N GLU A 49 -2.07 5.57 -0.99
CA GLU A 49 -1.01 5.01 -1.79
C GLU A 49 -1.56 5.02 -3.20
N ASP A 50 -0.82 5.69 -4.06
CA ASP A 50 -1.03 5.64 -5.49
C ASP A 50 -1.21 4.17 -5.91
N GLU A 51 -2.43 3.81 -6.34
CA GLU A 51 -2.75 2.45 -6.74
C GLU A 51 -1.78 1.94 -7.83
N VAL A 52 -1.27 2.85 -8.68
CA VAL A 52 -0.25 2.53 -9.68
C VAL A 52 1.02 2.06 -9.00
N LYS A 53 1.49 2.76 -7.96
CA LYS A 53 2.68 2.38 -7.19
C LYS A 53 2.48 1.05 -6.47
N LEU A 54 1.31 0.84 -5.87
CA LEU A 54 0.99 -0.40 -5.17
C LEU A 54 1.00 -1.60 -6.14
N TRP A 55 0.35 -1.49 -7.29
CA TRP A 55 0.32 -2.56 -8.28
C TRP A 55 1.67 -2.76 -8.97
N HIS A 56 2.45 -1.69 -9.19
CA HIS A 56 3.82 -1.78 -9.65
C HIS A 56 4.68 -2.64 -8.70
N GLN A 57 4.55 -2.45 -7.38
CA GLN A 57 5.25 -3.26 -6.38
C GLN A 57 4.72 -4.70 -6.32
N LYS A 58 3.39 -4.91 -6.29
CA LYS A 58 2.77 -6.25 -6.30
C LYS A 58 3.18 -7.11 -7.50
N LEU A 59 3.42 -6.48 -8.65
CA LEU A 59 3.87 -7.14 -9.88
C LEU A 59 5.40 -7.26 -9.98
N GLY A 60 6.13 -7.11 -8.87
CA GLY A 60 7.58 -7.28 -8.84
C GLY A 60 8.32 -6.18 -9.59
N HIS A 61 7.88 -4.93 -9.44
CA HIS A 61 8.50 -3.76 -10.08
C HIS A 61 8.48 -3.82 -11.63
N LEU A 62 7.39 -4.34 -12.18
CA LEU A 62 7.13 -4.36 -13.62
C LEU A 62 7.19 -2.94 -14.19
N HIS A 63 7.82 -2.77 -15.35
CA HIS A 63 7.90 -1.49 -16.04
C HIS A 63 6.49 -0.91 -16.27
N LEU A 64 6.27 0.38 -15.98
CA LEU A 64 4.93 1.01 -16.04
C LEU A 64 4.28 0.89 -17.43
N LYS A 65 5.05 1.07 -18.52
CA LYS A 65 4.57 0.78 -19.89
C LYS A 65 4.13 -0.67 -20.09
N GLY A 66 4.82 -1.62 -19.45
CA GLY A 66 4.45 -3.04 -19.47
C GLY A 66 3.15 -3.30 -18.71
N MET A 67 2.99 -2.68 -17.54
CA MET A 67 1.76 -2.73 -16.76
C MET A 67 0.57 -2.13 -17.53
N LYS A 68 0.76 -0.99 -18.23
CA LYS A 68 -0.28 -0.41 -19.10
C LYS A 68 -0.69 -1.35 -20.23
N LYS A 69 0.28 -2.00 -20.89
CA LYS A 69 -0.01 -3.03 -21.90
C LYS A 69 -0.78 -4.21 -21.32
N ALA A 70 -0.44 -4.65 -20.11
CA ALA A 70 -1.16 -5.74 -19.43
C ALA A 70 -2.60 -5.37 -19.09
N ILE A 71 -2.86 -4.13 -18.67
CA ILE A 71 -4.22 -3.60 -18.44
C ILE A 71 -5.02 -3.56 -19.74
N VAL A 72 -4.45 -2.97 -20.81
CA VAL A 72 -5.13 -2.84 -22.11
C VAL A 72 -5.47 -4.20 -22.72
N LYS A 73 -4.59 -5.19 -22.53
CA LYS A 73 -4.81 -6.56 -23.03
C LYS A 73 -5.60 -7.46 -22.06
N GLU A 74 -6.01 -6.92 -20.91
CA GLU A 74 -6.64 -7.69 -19.82
C GLU A 74 -5.88 -8.98 -19.47
N ALA A 75 -4.54 -8.92 -19.55
CA ALA A 75 -3.67 -10.09 -19.48
C ALA A 75 -3.48 -10.64 -18.05
N ILE A 76 -3.88 -9.87 -17.03
CA ILE A 76 -3.73 -10.22 -15.61
C ILE A 76 -5.10 -10.13 -14.95
N ARG A 77 -5.61 -11.28 -14.48
CA ARG A 77 -6.87 -11.34 -13.74
C ARG A 77 -6.77 -10.56 -12.43
N GLY A 78 -7.74 -9.68 -12.18
CA GLY A 78 -7.82 -8.90 -10.94
C GLY A 78 -6.99 -7.63 -10.90
N LEU A 79 -6.24 -7.30 -11.97
CA LEU A 79 -5.57 -6.01 -12.11
C LEU A 79 -6.62 -4.92 -12.44
N PRO A 80 -6.79 -3.87 -11.62
CA PRO A 80 -7.74 -2.80 -11.89
C PRO A 80 -7.31 -1.94 -13.08
N LYS A 81 -8.26 -1.18 -13.62
CA LYS A 81 -8.03 -0.23 -14.73
C LYS A 81 -7.38 1.04 -14.19
N LEU A 82 -6.06 1.00 -14.08
CA LEU A 82 -5.24 2.10 -13.56
C LEU A 82 -4.89 3.13 -14.66
N LYS A 83 -4.90 4.41 -14.30
CA LYS A 83 -4.38 5.49 -15.14
C LYS A 83 -2.88 5.62 -14.91
N ILE A 84 -2.09 5.04 -15.81
CA ILE A 84 -0.63 5.03 -15.71
C ILE A 84 -0.04 6.20 -16.50
N ASP A 85 0.67 7.10 -15.82
CA ASP A 85 1.59 8.06 -16.45
C ASP A 85 2.91 7.37 -16.82
N GLU A 86 3.20 7.32 -18.11
CA GLU A 86 4.42 6.69 -18.63
C GLU A 86 5.68 7.55 -18.43
N GLY A 87 5.52 8.84 -18.10
CA GLY A 87 6.64 9.74 -17.81
C GLY A 87 7.23 9.57 -16.41
N SER A 88 6.49 8.94 -15.50
CA SER A 88 6.97 8.67 -14.14
C SER A 88 7.96 7.50 -14.11
N ILE A 89 9.03 7.66 -13.33
CA ILE A 89 10.07 6.63 -13.14
C ILE A 89 10.14 6.29 -11.65
N CYS A 90 10.08 4.99 -11.34
CA CYS A 90 10.39 4.50 -10.00
C CYS A 90 11.91 4.59 -9.76
N GLY A 91 12.33 5.42 -8.80
CA GLY A 91 13.75 5.62 -8.47
C GLY A 91 14.46 4.33 -8.05
N GLU A 92 13.80 3.49 -7.24
CA GLU A 92 14.33 2.19 -6.81
C GLU A 92 14.60 1.27 -8.01
N CYS A 93 13.67 1.24 -8.98
CA CYS A 93 13.84 0.49 -10.21
C CYS A 93 15.00 1.01 -11.06
N GLN A 94 15.18 2.33 -11.13
CA GLN A 94 16.23 2.93 -11.92
C GLN A 94 17.61 2.53 -11.42
N ILE A 95 17.80 2.54 -10.09
CA ILE A 95 19.03 2.09 -9.43
C ILE A 95 19.21 0.58 -9.63
N GLY A 96 18.16 -0.21 -9.38
CA GLY A 96 18.22 -1.67 -9.47
C GLY A 96 18.41 -2.23 -10.88
N LYS A 97 18.01 -1.48 -11.92
CA LYS A 97 18.13 -1.88 -13.34
C LYS A 97 19.34 -1.24 -14.04
N GLN A 98 20.19 -0.53 -13.31
CA GLN A 98 21.39 0.06 -13.88
C GLN A 98 22.37 -1.04 -14.31
N THR A 99 22.74 -1.06 -15.59
CA THR A 99 23.77 -1.95 -16.12
C THR A 99 25.14 -1.29 -16.07
N LYS A 100 26.18 -2.04 -15.71
CA LYS A 100 27.57 -1.55 -15.83
C LYS A 100 27.90 -1.24 -17.29
N MET A 101 28.58 -0.14 -17.52
CA MET A 101 29.17 0.16 -18.82
C MET A 101 30.41 -0.72 -19.04
N SER A 102 30.65 -1.10 -20.29
CA SER A 102 31.90 -1.77 -20.66
C SER A 102 33.08 -0.82 -20.46
N HIS A 103 34.21 -1.38 -20.00
CA HIS A 103 35.44 -0.61 -19.91
C HIS A 103 35.91 -0.17 -21.31
N PRO A 104 36.46 1.05 -21.47
CA PRO A 104 37.09 1.47 -22.70
C PRO A 104 38.20 0.49 -23.09
N LYS A 105 38.28 0.13 -24.38
CA LYS A 105 39.39 -0.68 -24.87
C LYS A 105 40.66 0.16 -24.80
N LEU A 106 41.64 -0.29 -24.04
CA LEU A 106 42.99 0.26 -24.10
C LEU A 106 43.56 -0.09 -25.48
N GLN A 107 43.92 0.92 -26.27
CA GLN A 107 44.73 0.70 -27.47
C GLN A 107 46.13 0.34 -27.00
N HIS A 108 46.53 -0.93 -27.18
CA HIS A 108 47.94 -1.29 -27.07
C HIS A 108 48.67 -0.64 -28.24
N LEU A 109 49.60 0.27 -27.91
CA LEU A 109 50.63 0.75 -28.85
C LEU A 109 51.59 -0.38 -29.21
#